data_AF-T1G580-F1
#
_entry.id   AF-T1G580-F1
#
_cell.length_a   1.000
_cell.length_b   1.000
_cell.length_c   1.000
_cell.angle_alpha   90.00
_cell.angle_beta   90.00
_cell.angle_gamma   90.00
#
_symmetry.space_group_name_H-M   'P 1'
#
loop_
_entity.id
_entity.type
_entity.pdbx_description
1 polymer ?
#
loop_
_entity_poly.entity_id
_entity_poly.type
_entity_poly.pdbx_seq_one_letter_code
_entity_poly.pdbx_strand_id
1 'polypeptide(L)'
;CKRKPLFINFSDFEWDWIIAPTTYKAFYCSGKCPSPLHSQMNATNHAVMQMKVHDLNPAVPRPCCVPTEMSSLSLFYYDEMGTVLKDYKNMIVEACGCR
;
A
#
# COMPACT_ATOMS: atom_id res chain seq x y z
N CYS A 1 2.02 11.78 -5.37
CA CYS A 1 1.81 10.54 -4.60
C CYS A 1 0.49 10.65 -3.85
N LYS A 2 -0.50 9.79 -4.15
CA LYS A 2 -1.82 9.79 -3.49
C LYS A 2 -2.37 8.37 -3.37
N ARG A 3 -3.22 8.16 -2.37
CA ARG A 3 -4.03 6.94 -2.24
C ARG A 3 -5.11 6.91 -3.32
N LYS A 4 -5.31 5.75 -3.93
CA LYS A 4 -6.31 5.49 -4.96
C LYS A 4 -7.17 4.28 -4.57
N PRO A 5 -8.45 4.26 -4.98
CA PRO A 5 -9.33 3.12 -4.71
C PRO A 5 -8.82 1.87 -5.44
N LEU A 6 -8.86 0.75 -4.73
CA LEU A 6 -8.64 -0.60 -5.26
C LEU A 6 -9.58 -1.51 -4.47
N PHE A 7 -10.36 -2.31 -5.19
CA PHE A 7 -11.23 -3.32 -4.64
C PHE A 7 -10.62 -4.67 -4.98
N ILE A 8 -10.48 -5.52 -3.96
CA ILE A 8 -9.99 -6.88 -4.13
C ILE A 8 -11.18 -7.80 -3.88
N ASN A 9 -11.51 -8.61 -4.88
CA ASN A 9 -12.51 -9.66 -4.79
C ASN A 9 -11.77 -11.01 -4.76
N PHE A 10 -11.93 -11.77 -3.69
CA PHE A 10 -11.20 -13.03 -3.53
C PHE A 10 -11.63 -14.09 -4.55
N SER A 11 -12.86 -13.99 -5.08
CA SER A 11 -13.32 -14.87 -6.16
C SER A 11 -12.54 -14.68 -7.46
N ASP A 12 -11.93 -13.51 -7.70
CA ASP A 12 -11.13 -13.26 -8.91
C ASP A 12 -9.82 -14.06 -8.91
N PHE A 13 -9.42 -14.60 -7.74
CA PHE A 13 -8.24 -15.45 -7.58
C PHE A 13 -8.59 -16.92 -7.31
N GLU A 14 -9.86 -17.31 -7.44
CA GLU A 14 -10.35 -18.66 -7.13
C GLU A 14 -10.04 -19.06 -5.66
N TRP A 15 -10.06 -18.08 -4.74
CA TRP A 15 -9.82 -18.31 -3.31
C TRP A 15 -11.12 -18.69 -2.59
N ASP A 16 -11.63 -19.87 -2.91
CA ASP A 16 -12.88 -20.42 -2.34
C ASP A 16 -12.77 -20.76 -0.84
N TRP A 17 -11.54 -20.76 -0.31
CA TRP A 17 -11.27 -21.00 1.10
C TRP A 17 -11.63 -19.78 2.00
N ILE A 18 -11.79 -18.58 1.44
CA ILE A 18 -12.23 -17.39 2.19
C ILE A 18 -13.75 -17.34 2.24
N ILE A 19 -14.30 -17.37 3.44
CA ILE A 19 -15.74 -17.29 3.70
C ILE A 19 -16.20 -15.84 3.73
N ALA A 20 -15.48 -14.96 4.43
CA ALA A 20 -15.80 -13.53 4.52
C ALA A 20 -14.60 -12.65 4.89
N PRO A 21 -14.57 -11.37 4.46
CA PRO A 21 -15.42 -10.82 3.39
C PRO A 21 -15.02 -11.37 2.02
N THR A 22 -15.94 -11.43 1.07
CA THR A 22 -15.63 -11.83 -0.32
C THR A 22 -14.95 -10.72 -1.10
N THR A 23 -15.21 -9.46 -0.76
CA THR A 23 -14.58 -8.28 -1.36
C THR A 23 -14.22 -7.26 -0.29
N TYR A 24 -13.09 -6.59 -0.44
CA TYR A 24 -12.71 -5.48 0.44
C TYR A 24 -11.99 -4.34 -0.31
N LYS A 25 -11.99 -3.14 0.31
CA LYS A 25 -11.33 -1.95 -0.23
C LYS A 25 -9.88 -1.91 0.25
N ALA A 26 -8.95 -2.44 -0.54
CA ALA A 26 -7.53 -2.46 -0.21
C ALA A 26 -6.84 -1.09 -0.40
N PHE A 27 -7.27 -0.33 -1.41
CA PHE A 27 -6.57 0.86 -1.91
C PHE A 27 -5.13 0.56 -2.38
N TYR A 28 -4.51 1.53 -3.04
CA TYR A 28 -3.10 1.47 -3.41
C TYR A 28 -2.50 2.88 -3.53
N CYS A 29 -1.17 2.97 -3.52
CA CYS A 29 -0.46 4.23 -3.69
C CYS A 29 0.00 4.42 -5.12
N SER A 30 -0.22 5.62 -5.67
CA SER A 30 0.12 5.92 -7.06
C SER A 30 0.44 7.39 -7.28
N GLY A 31 1.22 7.66 -8.33
CA GLY A 31 1.59 8.99 -8.79
C GLY A 31 3.03 9.36 -8.45
N LYS A 32 3.53 10.38 -9.14
CA LYS A 32 4.93 10.82 -9.02
C LYS A 32 5.20 11.47 -7.67
N CYS A 33 6.47 11.39 -7.25
CA CYS A 33 7.07 12.24 -6.23
C CYS A 33 7.78 13.39 -6.97
N PRO A 34 7.20 14.61 -7.04
CA PRO A 34 7.81 15.74 -7.73
C PRO A 34 8.91 16.40 -6.87
N SER A 35 9.87 17.06 -7.53
CA SER A 35 10.82 17.94 -6.86
C SER A 35 10.27 19.38 -6.81
N PRO A 36 10.44 20.11 -5.69
CA PRO A 36 10.90 19.61 -4.38
C PRO A 36 9.82 18.75 -3.70
N LEU A 37 10.24 17.80 -2.84
CA LEU A 37 9.28 17.07 -2.02
C LEU A 37 8.64 18.03 -1.01
N HIS A 38 7.31 18.16 -1.07
CA HIS A 38 6.56 18.99 -0.12
C HIS A 38 6.35 18.24 1.21
N SER A 39 6.22 18.99 2.31
CA SER A 39 5.97 18.45 3.66
C SER A 39 4.73 17.55 3.74
N GLN A 40 3.72 17.83 2.92
CA GLN A 40 2.49 17.03 2.82
C GLN A 40 2.67 15.64 2.17
N MET A 41 3.86 15.31 1.63
CA MET A 41 4.12 14.03 0.96
C MET A 41 4.63 12.95 1.90
N ASN A 42 4.57 13.18 3.22
CA ASN A 42 5.02 12.29 4.27
C ASN A 42 6.40 11.70 4.00
N ALA A 43 7.33 12.46 3.40
CA ALA A 43 8.63 11.95 2.93
C ALA A 43 9.64 11.73 4.07
N THR A 44 10.51 10.73 3.94
CA THR A 44 11.66 10.58 4.86
C THR A 44 12.78 11.54 4.48
N ASN A 45 13.70 11.81 5.42
CA ASN A 45 14.92 12.55 5.12
C ASN A 45 15.72 11.90 3.98
N HIS A 46 15.75 10.55 3.92
CA HIS A 46 16.39 9.83 2.82
C HIS A 46 15.72 10.11 1.47
N ALA A 47 14.39 10.09 1.39
CA ALA A 47 13.67 10.43 0.16
C ALA A 47 13.95 11.88 -0.30
N VAL A 48 14.07 12.82 0.65
CA VAL A 48 14.45 14.21 0.34
C VAL A 48 15.87 14.27 -0.24
N MET A 49 16.83 13.58 0.36
CA MET A 49 18.20 13.53 -0.15
C MET A 49 18.29 12.83 -1.50
N GLN A 50 17.59 11.71 -1.68
CA GLN A 50 17.52 10.99 -2.96
C GLN A 50 16.90 11.86 -4.06
N MET A 51 15.85 12.63 -3.76
CA MET A 51 15.29 13.58 -4.72
C MET A 51 16.31 14.65 -5.12
N LYS A 52 17.03 15.22 -4.15
CA LYS A 52 18.09 16.19 -4.45
C LYS A 52 19.20 15.60 -5.32
N VAL A 53 19.60 14.35 -5.05
CA VAL A 53 20.61 13.66 -5.87
C VAL A 53 20.06 13.36 -7.26
N HIS A 54 18.79 12.96 -7.40
CA HIS A 54 18.13 12.77 -8.70
C HIS A 54 18.14 14.06 -9.54
N ASP A 55 17.89 15.21 -8.92
CA ASP A 55 17.91 16.51 -9.62
C ASP A 55 19.30 16.87 -10.16
N LEU A 56 20.38 16.38 -9.52
CA LEU A 56 21.77 16.55 -9.97
C LEU A 56 22.23 15.47 -10.95
N ASN A 57 21.79 14.23 -10.74
CA ASN A 57 22.16 13.06 -11.52
C ASN A 57 20.92 12.18 -11.76
N PRO A 58 20.27 12.29 -12.93
CA PRO A 58 19.07 11.52 -13.26
C PRO A 58 19.26 10.00 -13.30
N ALA A 59 20.49 9.48 -13.25
CA ALA A 59 20.75 8.05 -13.11
C ALA A 59 20.29 7.51 -11.73
N VAL A 60 20.22 8.36 -10.71
CA VAL A 60 19.58 8.03 -9.44
C VAL A 60 18.07 8.17 -9.60
N PRO A 61 17.25 7.15 -9.27
CA PRO A 61 15.82 7.23 -9.45
C PRO A 61 15.17 8.18 -8.44
N ARG A 62 13.98 8.69 -8.79
CA ARG A 62 13.13 9.41 -7.83
C ARG A 62 12.65 8.46 -6.72
N PRO A 63 12.39 8.98 -5.51
CA PRO A 63 11.63 8.29 -4.48
C PRO A 63 10.31 7.72 -4.99
N CYS A 64 9.92 6.56 -4.48
CA CYS A 64 8.70 5.86 -4.88
C CYS A 64 7.51 6.27 -4.03
N CYS A 65 6.32 6.29 -4.63
CA CYS A 65 5.08 6.50 -3.90
C CYS A 65 4.55 5.17 -3.37
N VAL A 66 4.61 4.98 -2.05
CA VAL A 66 4.29 3.70 -1.40
C VAL A 66 3.40 3.91 -0.16
N PRO A 67 2.73 2.86 0.35
CA PRO A 67 2.00 2.92 1.61
C PRO A 67 2.92 3.32 2.76
N THR A 68 2.44 4.22 3.63
CA THR A 68 3.15 4.63 4.85
C THR A 68 2.39 4.27 6.11
N GLU A 69 1.07 4.13 6.00
CA GLU A 69 0.20 3.65 7.07
C GLU A 69 -0.79 2.65 6.47
N MET A 70 -1.00 1.54 7.17
CA MET A 70 -1.90 0.47 6.75
C MET A 70 -2.66 -0.07 7.94
N SER A 71 -3.90 -0.48 7.71
CA SER A 71 -4.76 -1.13 8.69
C SER A 71 -4.91 -2.63 8.41
N SER A 72 -5.44 -3.35 9.39
CA SER A 72 -5.67 -4.80 9.31
C SER A 72 -6.99 -5.13 8.63
N LEU A 73 -7.09 -6.34 8.09
CA LEU A 73 -8.33 -6.95 7.61
C LEU A 73 -8.60 -8.23 8.38
N SER A 74 -9.78 -8.35 9.00
CA SER A 74 -10.26 -9.60 9.58
C SER A 74 -10.76 -10.53 8.47
N LEU A 75 -10.19 -11.73 8.38
CA LEU A 75 -10.61 -12.77 7.46
C LEU A 75 -11.24 -13.93 8.23
N PHE A 76 -12.38 -14.39 7.75
CA PHE A 76 -13.03 -15.63 8.14
C PHE A 76 -12.86 -16.65 7.01
N TYR A 77 -12.18 -17.76 7.26
CA TYR A 77 -11.76 -18.69 6.22
C TYR A 77 -11.66 -20.14 6.72
N TYR A 78 -11.61 -21.10 5.79
CA TYR A 78 -11.37 -22.52 6.08
C TYR A 78 -9.87 -22.83 6.14
N ASP A 79 -9.46 -23.52 7.20
CA ASP A 79 -8.13 -24.09 7.42
C ASP A 79 -8.25 -25.62 7.64
N GLU A 80 -7.13 -26.33 7.75
CA GLU A 80 -7.09 -27.79 7.92
C GLU A 80 -7.87 -28.28 9.15
N MET A 81 -8.02 -27.42 10.17
CA MET A 81 -8.72 -27.73 11.42
C MET A 81 -10.19 -27.24 11.46
N GLY A 82 -10.68 -26.62 10.39
CA GLY A 82 -12.03 -26.06 10.31
C GLY A 82 -12.03 -24.54 10.05
N THR A 83 -13.00 -23.81 10.59
CA THR A 83 -13.16 -22.38 10.31
C THR A 83 -12.35 -21.51 11.27
N VAL A 84 -11.58 -20.55 10.73
CA VAL A 84 -10.71 -19.65 11.48
C VAL A 84 -11.11 -18.19 11.24
N LEU A 85 -11.16 -17.40 12.32
CA LEU A 85 -11.25 -15.93 12.25
C LEU A 85 -9.88 -15.35 12.64
N LYS A 86 -9.28 -14.55 11.76
CA LYS A 86 -7.93 -14.00 11.96
C LYS A 86 -7.77 -12.60 11.40
N ASP A 87 -7.05 -11.76 12.15
CA ASP A 87 -6.65 -10.43 11.70
C ASP A 87 -5.32 -10.44 10.94
N TYR A 88 -5.36 -10.06 9.68
CA TYR A 88 -4.19 -9.87 8.83
C TYR A 88 -3.79 -8.40 8.81
N LYS A 89 -2.60 -8.10 9.34
CA LYS A 89 -2.05 -6.73 9.35
C LYS A 89 -1.65 -6.30 7.94
N ASN A 90 -1.60 -4.98 7.71
CA ASN A 90 -1.09 -4.36 6.49
C ASN A 90 -1.87 -4.71 5.22
N MET A 91 -3.19 -4.88 5.32
CA MET A 91 -4.04 -5.30 4.20
C MET A 91 -4.73 -4.13 3.49
N ILE A 92 -4.93 -3.01 4.19
CA ILE A 92 -5.65 -1.84 3.67
C ILE A 92 -4.75 -0.61 3.80
N VAL A 93 -4.54 0.13 2.70
CA VAL A 93 -3.75 1.35 2.69
C VAL A 93 -4.56 2.52 3.26
N GLU A 94 -4.03 3.17 4.29
CA GLU A 94 -4.63 4.37 4.89
C GLU A 94 -3.95 5.65 4.40
N ALA A 95 -2.62 5.65 4.30
CA ALA A 95 -1.85 6.79 3.82
C ALA A 95 -0.71 6.37 2.87
N CYS A 96 -0.36 7.30 1.98
CA CYS A 96 0.76 7.16 1.04
C CYS A 96 1.82 8.24 1.29
N GLY A 97 3.06 7.92 0.97
CA GLY A 97 4.16 8.88 1.02
C GLY A 97 5.29 8.52 0.07
N CYS A 98 6.23 9.46 -0.09
CA CYS A 98 7.43 9.26 -0.90
C CYS A 98 8.54 8.63 -0.05
N ARG A 99 9.06 7.48 -0.46
CA ARG A 99 10.12 6.73 0.24
C ARG A 99 11.32 6.52 -0.67
#